data_AF-A0A0B7NEQ9-F1
#
_entry.id   AF-A0A0B7NEQ9-F1
#
_cell.length_a   1.000
_cell.length_b   1.000
_cell.length_c   1.000
_cell.angle_alpha   90.00
_cell.angle_beta   90.00
_cell.angle_gamma   90.00
#
_symmetry.space_group_name_H-M   'P 1'
#
loop_
_entity.id
_entity.type
_entity.pdbx_description
1 polymer ?
#
loop_
_entity_poly.entity_id
_entity_poly.type
_entity_poly.pdbx_seq_one_letter_code
_entity_poly.pdbx_strand_id
1 'polypeptide(L)'
;MFLPKSLQLFLESDKVVKMGRNVSSDLKKIERDLGFASVAFKDHLIWHLNAKAKEESQVSYAAKDAFVSIDIFRAMENLEVVGAPVDRPSRFIEKYIAINNKYASERAKAYGFVVEEKMVRPKMWIKAVINVTEVCVPRAFIAGEDKSLEALGQVPFHIMVDLAYHSLFSRKLRDALFVNDIDDEAMIRSYLDGLPDEDPNKMTFDQLIKKRPGWVLKRIRRHDSPQPVEVATEVQALFDTYQDSKCAISGGLPLFDKRCKKVASNVLETMKEGHVSDPPGVCWCTRGTNSIEGSVHQNIVRKFASFNASPALTDCVLVDYRLRHNIQLGSKNRYGMTYRSHFSPWIRSKLAMEWHH
;
A
#
# COMPACT_ATOMS: atom_id res chain seq x y z
N MET A 1 25.52 -21.05 -3.59
CA MET A 1 26.41 -21.42 -2.46
C MET A 1 25.53 -21.48 -1.23
N PHE A 2 25.62 -22.49 -0.37
CA PHE A 2 24.74 -22.59 0.81
C PHE A 2 25.37 -21.96 2.05
N LEU A 3 24.56 -21.27 2.85
CA LEU A 3 24.97 -20.78 4.18
C LEU A 3 25.11 -21.97 5.14
N PRO A 4 26.11 -21.97 6.05
CA PRO A 4 26.15 -22.91 7.17
C PRO A 4 24.87 -22.80 8.00
N LYS A 5 24.27 -23.93 8.40
CA LYS A 5 22.95 -23.94 9.05
C LYS A 5 22.93 -23.16 10.37
N SER A 6 24.04 -23.12 11.09
CA SER A 6 24.23 -22.27 12.29
C SER A 6 24.05 -20.78 11.99
N LEU A 7 24.65 -20.28 10.90
CA LEU A 7 24.54 -18.89 10.48
C LEU A 7 23.13 -18.57 9.96
N GLN A 8 22.48 -19.50 9.27
CA GLN A 8 21.07 -19.35 8.89
C GLN A 8 20.17 -19.17 10.13
N LEU A 9 20.29 -20.06 11.12
CA LEU A 9 19.50 -20.01 12.36
C LEU A 9 19.77 -18.72 13.16
N PHE A 10 21.02 -18.22 13.18
CA PHE A 10 21.35 -16.93 13.78
C PHE A 10 20.64 -15.77 13.07
N LEU A 11 20.65 -15.73 11.73
CA LEU A 11 19.95 -14.72 10.94
C LEU A 11 18.41 -14.81 11.08
N GLU A 12 17.87 -16.02 11.22
CA GLU A 12 16.44 -16.30 11.45
C GLU A 12 15.94 -15.88 12.85
N SER A 13 16.81 -15.89 13.87
CA SER A 13 16.45 -15.61 15.28
C SER A 13 15.85 -14.22 15.52
N ASP A 14 14.65 -14.16 16.08
CA ASP A 14 13.98 -12.93 16.54
C ASP A 14 14.67 -12.32 17.77
N LYS A 15 15.30 -13.15 18.62
CA LYS A 15 16.02 -12.75 19.84
C LYS A 15 17.26 -11.88 19.61
N VAL A 16 17.68 -11.70 18.36
CA VAL A 16 18.86 -10.90 17.98
C VAL A 16 18.46 -9.94 16.87
N VAL A 17 18.36 -8.65 17.18
CA VAL A 17 18.12 -7.60 16.18
C VAL A 17 19.40 -7.41 15.36
N LYS A 18 19.29 -7.53 14.03
CA LYS A 18 20.44 -7.31 13.13
C LYS A 18 20.50 -5.85 12.69
N MET A 19 21.61 -5.19 12.97
CA MET A 19 21.90 -3.86 12.43
C MET A 19 22.64 -4.00 11.11
N GLY A 20 22.29 -3.16 10.14
CA GLY A 20 22.78 -3.28 8.77
C GLY A 20 22.91 -1.93 8.08
N ARG A 21 23.82 -1.87 7.11
CA ARG A 21 24.37 -0.62 6.59
C ARG A 21 23.94 -0.37 5.12
N ASN A 22 22.64 -0.07 4.87
CA ASN A 22 21.94 -0.17 3.56
C ASN A 22 21.88 -1.62 3.04
N VAL A 23 21.42 -2.52 3.91
CA VAL A 23 21.17 -3.92 3.57
C VAL A 23 20.00 -4.11 2.61
N SER A 24 19.22 -3.09 2.27
CA SER A 24 18.18 -3.18 1.24
C SER A 24 18.67 -3.73 -0.13
N SER A 25 19.97 -3.60 -0.45
CA SER A 25 20.63 -4.30 -1.57
C SER A 25 21.09 -5.72 -1.20
N ASP A 26 21.73 -5.86 -0.04
CA ASP A 26 22.42 -7.09 0.36
C ASP A 26 21.46 -8.17 0.85
N LEU A 27 20.30 -7.81 1.41
CA LEU A 27 19.18 -8.71 1.66
C LEU A 27 18.62 -9.28 0.35
N LYS A 28 18.43 -8.46 -0.69
CA LYS A 28 18.01 -8.96 -2.02
C LYS A 28 19.08 -9.85 -2.65
N LYS A 29 20.36 -9.57 -2.38
CA LYS A 29 21.48 -10.41 -2.81
C LYS A 29 21.52 -11.73 -2.04
N ILE A 30 21.32 -11.72 -0.73
CA ILE A 30 21.20 -12.91 0.13
C ILE A 30 19.96 -13.75 -0.25
N GLU A 31 18.83 -13.11 -0.53
CA GLU A 31 17.60 -13.77 -0.97
C GLU A 31 17.81 -14.46 -2.33
N ARG A 32 18.41 -13.77 -3.30
CA ARG A 32 18.67 -14.28 -4.65
C ARG A 32 19.79 -15.33 -4.70
N ASP A 33 20.91 -15.09 -4.02
CA ASP A 33 22.14 -15.90 -4.15
C ASP A 33 22.20 -17.05 -3.13
N LEU A 34 21.46 -16.93 -2.01
CA LEU A 34 21.49 -17.86 -0.86
C LEU A 34 20.08 -18.35 -0.43
N GLY A 35 18.99 -17.83 -1.02
CA GLY A 35 17.62 -18.34 -0.83
C GLY A 35 16.90 -17.91 0.45
N PHE A 36 17.30 -16.79 1.06
CA PHE A 36 16.83 -16.38 2.39
C PHE A 36 16.20 -14.97 2.46
N ALA A 37 14.99 -14.86 3.02
CA ALA A 37 14.33 -13.59 3.34
C ALA A 37 14.40 -13.31 4.85
N SER A 38 15.01 -12.19 5.24
CA SER A 38 15.22 -11.84 6.65
C SER A 38 14.01 -11.18 7.31
N VAL A 39 13.75 -11.48 8.59
CA VAL A 39 12.56 -11.00 9.31
C VAL A 39 12.78 -9.67 10.06
N ALA A 40 14.01 -9.34 10.47
CA ALA A 40 14.29 -8.12 11.24
C ALA A 40 15.69 -7.52 10.96
N PHE A 41 15.74 -6.42 10.22
CA PHE A 41 16.92 -5.57 10.02
C PHE A 41 16.55 -4.07 10.12
N LYS A 42 17.50 -3.23 10.57
CA LYS A 42 17.44 -1.75 10.54
C LYS A 42 18.58 -1.21 9.67
N ASP A 43 18.40 -0.04 9.03
CA ASP A 43 19.10 0.31 7.77
C ASP A 43 19.77 1.71 7.74
N HIS A 44 21.12 1.82 7.67
CA HIS A 44 21.87 3.11 7.48
C HIS A 44 23.21 2.94 6.71
N LEU A 45 23.42 3.58 5.54
CA LEU A 45 24.17 3.11 4.33
C LEU A 45 25.71 2.82 4.20
N ILE A 46 26.07 1.88 3.27
CA ILE A 46 27.38 1.57 2.58
C ILE A 46 28.30 0.55 3.34
N TRP A 47 28.88 -0.57 2.82
CA TRP A 47 29.59 -0.89 1.54
C TRP A 47 29.37 -2.36 1.02
N HIS A 48 30.34 -3.02 0.34
CA HIS A 48 30.22 -4.36 -0.32
C HIS A 48 31.30 -5.43 0.06
N LEU A 49 31.13 -6.69 -0.36
CA LEU A 49 32.13 -7.78 -0.17
C LEU A 49 32.51 -8.51 -1.47
N ASN A 50 33.81 -8.85 -1.58
CA ASN A 50 34.39 -9.71 -2.61
C ASN A 50 35.48 -10.60 -1.97
N ALA A 51 35.63 -11.86 -2.40
CA ALA A 51 36.35 -12.88 -1.64
C ALA A 51 37.77 -13.18 -2.16
N LYS A 52 38.77 -12.49 -1.60
CA LYS A 52 40.17 -12.94 -1.51
C LYS A 52 40.63 -12.85 -0.05
N ALA A 53 41.79 -13.42 0.28
CA ALA A 53 42.44 -13.17 1.56
C ALA A 53 42.58 -11.65 1.77
N LYS A 54 41.93 -11.13 2.81
CA LYS A 54 41.89 -9.70 3.08
C LYS A 54 43.16 -9.24 3.75
N GLU A 55 43.66 -8.09 3.31
CA GLU A 55 44.69 -7.33 4.01
C GLU A 55 44.18 -6.91 5.40
N GLU A 56 45.08 -6.83 6.39
CA GLU A 56 44.73 -6.49 7.77
C GLU A 56 44.02 -5.12 7.88
N SER A 57 44.40 -4.17 7.03
CA SER A 57 43.74 -2.87 6.87
C SER A 57 42.23 -2.99 6.56
N GLN A 58 41.85 -3.94 5.69
CA GLN A 58 40.46 -4.20 5.30
C GLN A 58 39.67 -4.93 6.37
N VAL A 59 40.34 -5.73 7.22
CA VAL A 59 39.74 -6.36 8.40
C VAL A 59 39.50 -5.30 9.48
N SER A 60 40.50 -4.44 9.75
CA SER A 60 40.39 -3.29 10.66
C SER A 60 39.28 -2.33 10.23
N TYR A 61 39.17 -2.02 8.94
CA TYR A 61 38.10 -1.19 8.40
C TYR A 61 36.70 -1.80 8.62
N ALA A 62 36.52 -3.08 8.28
CA ALA A 62 35.23 -3.76 8.46
C ALA A 62 34.83 -3.88 9.94
N ALA A 63 35.80 -4.12 10.83
CA ALA A 63 35.56 -4.12 12.28
C ALA A 63 35.14 -2.73 12.79
N LYS A 64 35.76 -1.65 12.30
CA LYS A 64 35.43 -0.27 12.68
C LYS A 64 34.03 0.16 12.18
N ASP A 65 33.66 -0.16 10.95
CA ASP A 65 32.33 0.17 10.41
C ASP A 65 31.20 -0.58 11.15
N ALA A 66 31.42 -1.86 11.50
CA ALA A 66 30.51 -2.62 12.34
C ALA A 66 30.41 -2.05 13.76
N PHE A 67 31.53 -1.67 14.37
CA PHE A 67 31.57 -1.05 15.71
C PHE A 67 30.83 0.30 15.74
N VAL A 68 31.13 1.20 14.79
CA VAL A 68 30.45 2.50 14.66
C VAL A 68 28.94 2.32 14.40
N SER A 69 28.54 1.31 13.63
CA SER A 69 27.12 1.00 13.40
C SER A 69 26.40 0.58 14.69
N ILE A 70 27.07 -0.13 15.60
CA ILE A 70 26.52 -0.52 16.92
C ILE A 70 26.40 0.70 17.84
N ASP A 71 27.41 1.57 17.89
CA ASP A 71 27.38 2.75 18.77
C ASP A 71 26.43 3.84 18.27
N ILE A 72 26.29 4.03 16.95
CA ILE A 72 25.21 4.84 16.37
C ILE A 72 23.84 4.26 16.75
N PHE A 73 23.66 2.94 16.67
CA PHE A 73 22.40 2.32 17.08
C PHE A 73 22.10 2.56 18.56
N ARG A 74 23.07 2.35 19.46
CA ARG A 74 22.92 2.62 20.90
C ARG A 74 22.60 4.07 21.20
N ALA A 75 23.23 5.02 20.50
CA ALA A 75 22.92 6.43 20.62
C ALA A 75 21.47 6.71 20.20
N MET A 76 21.03 6.17 19.06
CA MET A 76 19.67 6.37 18.53
C MET A 76 18.58 5.64 19.31
N GLU A 77 18.87 4.49 19.92
CA GLU A 77 17.91 3.73 20.75
C GLU A 77 17.53 4.47 22.04
N ASN A 78 18.40 5.35 22.53
CA ASN A 78 18.16 6.19 23.71
C ASN A 78 17.63 7.61 23.38
N LEU A 79 17.37 7.93 22.10
CA LEU A 79 16.73 9.18 21.72
C LEU A 79 15.20 9.03 21.77
N GLU A 80 14.51 9.95 22.46
CA GLU A 80 13.09 10.18 22.21
C GLU A 80 12.87 10.50 20.72
N VAL A 81 11.77 10.00 20.13
CA VAL A 81 11.45 10.22 18.71
C VAL A 81 10.93 11.64 18.50
N VAL A 82 11.87 12.60 18.46
CA VAL A 82 11.64 14.03 18.24
C VAL A 82 11.77 14.37 16.75
N GLY A 83 11.00 15.36 16.29
CA GLY A 83 11.30 16.05 15.03
C GLY A 83 10.92 15.33 13.74
N ALA A 84 9.98 14.39 13.76
CA ALA A 84 9.42 13.86 12.51
C ALA A 84 8.71 14.99 11.74
N PRO A 85 9.17 15.35 10.51
CA PRO A 85 8.56 16.44 9.74
C PRO A 85 7.14 16.09 9.31
N VAL A 86 6.36 17.08 8.87
CA VAL A 86 5.04 16.89 8.27
C VAL A 86 5.02 17.45 6.86
N ASP A 87 5.74 16.75 5.98
CA ASP A 87 5.73 16.94 4.53
C ASP A 87 4.29 16.86 4.00
N ARG A 88 3.82 17.93 3.36
CA ARG A 88 2.45 18.05 2.82
C ARG A 88 2.22 16.93 1.77
N PRO A 89 1.19 16.08 1.95
CA PRO A 89 -0.19 16.50 1.71
C PRO A 89 -1.21 16.09 2.79
N SER A 90 -2.24 16.91 2.97
CA SER A 90 -3.39 16.60 3.82
C SER A 90 -4.39 15.64 3.13
N ARG A 91 -5.21 14.94 3.92
CA ARG A 91 -6.34 14.12 3.41
C ARG A 91 -7.66 14.82 3.72
N PHE A 92 -8.35 15.26 2.67
CA PHE A 92 -9.70 15.83 2.72
C PHE A 92 -10.72 14.85 3.30
N ILE A 93 -11.61 15.30 4.18
CA ILE A 93 -12.78 14.59 4.74
C ILE A 93 -13.95 15.60 4.78
N GLU A 94 -14.34 16.10 3.60
CA GLU A 94 -15.29 17.23 3.47
C GLU A 94 -14.78 18.45 4.25
N LYS A 95 -15.59 19.05 5.13
CA LYS A 95 -15.11 20.12 6.02
C LYS A 95 -14.08 19.64 7.05
N TYR A 96 -13.89 18.34 7.30
CA TYR A 96 -12.87 17.83 8.21
C TYR A 96 -11.59 17.46 7.43
N ILE A 97 -10.40 17.52 8.05
CA ILE A 97 -9.12 17.16 7.43
C ILE A 97 -8.22 16.41 8.41
N ALA A 98 -7.61 15.32 7.92
CA ALA A 98 -6.53 14.63 8.62
C ALA A 98 -5.15 15.08 8.07
N ILE A 99 -4.30 15.56 8.98
CA ILE A 99 -2.96 16.11 8.69
C ILE A 99 -1.93 14.98 8.81
N ASN A 100 -1.18 14.71 7.74
CA ASN A 100 -0.28 13.56 7.61
C ASN A 100 1.09 13.98 7.04
N ASN A 101 2.13 13.20 7.31
CA ASN A 101 3.42 13.30 6.61
C ASN A 101 3.37 12.42 5.34
N LYS A 102 3.75 12.98 4.20
CA LYS A 102 3.96 12.33 2.89
C LYS A 102 4.75 11.00 2.93
N TYR A 103 5.74 10.88 3.81
CA TYR A 103 6.70 9.78 3.88
C TYR A 103 6.57 8.88 5.11
N ALA A 104 5.99 9.35 6.23
CA ALA A 104 6.10 8.65 7.52
C ALA A 104 4.90 8.81 8.49
N SER A 105 3.72 8.29 8.12
CA SER A 105 2.90 7.36 8.93
C SER A 105 1.46 7.18 8.40
N GLU A 106 0.86 6.00 8.61
CA GLU A 106 -0.60 5.81 8.45
C GLU A 106 -1.43 6.55 9.52
N ARG A 107 -0.79 6.95 10.62
CA ARG A 107 -1.37 7.69 11.74
C ARG A 107 -1.35 9.19 11.45
N ALA A 108 -2.50 9.86 11.59
CA ALA A 108 -2.58 11.32 11.53
C ALA A 108 -1.77 11.97 12.66
N LYS A 109 -1.27 13.18 12.41
CA LYS A 109 -0.56 14.00 13.42
C LYS A 109 -1.52 14.97 14.13
N ALA A 110 -2.57 15.40 13.43
CA ALA A 110 -3.66 16.23 13.94
C ALA A 110 -4.90 16.11 13.03
N TYR A 111 -6.06 16.53 13.56
CA TYR A 111 -7.30 16.70 12.81
C TYR A 111 -7.91 18.09 13.06
N GLY A 112 -8.73 18.57 12.13
CA GLY A 112 -9.44 19.84 12.25
C GLY A 112 -10.40 20.10 11.11
N PHE A 113 -11.06 21.26 11.12
CA PHE A 113 -12.07 21.63 10.13
C PHE A 113 -11.63 22.78 9.22
N VAL A 114 -11.84 22.66 7.90
CA VAL A 114 -11.75 23.77 6.93
C VAL A 114 -12.78 24.84 7.30
N VAL A 115 -12.27 26.01 7.67
CA VAL A 115 -13.07 27.21 7.93
C VAL A 115 -13.21 28.03 6.64
N GLU A 116 -12.14 28.14 5.86
CA GLU A 116 -12.05 29.04 4.71
C GLU A 116 -11.05 28.50 3.68
N GLU A 117 -11.36 28.63 2.38
CA GLU A 117 -10.44 28.33 1.28
C GLU A 117 -9.97 29.62 0.60
N LYS A 118 -8.68 29.95 0.71
CA LYS A 118 -8.10 31.17 0.16
C LYS A 118 -7.30 30.88 -1.12
N MET A 119 -7.75 31.45 -2.24
CA MET A 119 -6.88 31.68 -3.40
C MET A 119 -5.93 32.84 -3.10
N VAL A 120 -4.65 32.53 -2.87
CA VAL A 120 -3.66 33.55 -2.52
C VAL A 120 -3.29 34.45 -3.71
N ARG A 121 -3.24 33.89 -4.94
CA ARG A 121 -3.11 34.60 -6.23
C ARG A 121 -3.74 33.76 -7.35
N PRO A 122 -4.14 34.33 -8.50
CA PRO A 122 -4.76 33.58 -9.62
C PRO A 122 -3.94 32.40 -10.17
N LYS A 123 -2.62 32.41 -9.95
CA LYS A 123 -1.64 31.41 -10.41
C LYS A 123 -0.91 30.69 -9.26
N MET A 124 -1.48 30.63 -8.05
CA MET A 124 -0.89 29.92 -6.91
C MET A 124 -1.90 29.02 -6.18
N TRP A 125 -1.41 28.23 -5.22
CA TRP A 125 -2.15 27.16 -4.55
C TRP A 125 -3.39 27.67 -3.79
N ILE A 126 -4.43 26.83 -3.72
CA ILE A 126 -5.56 27.02 -2.81
C ILE A 126 -5.10 26.55 -1.42
N LYS A 127 -5.08 27.47 -0.46
CA LYS A 127 -4.79 27.17 0.94
C LYS A 127 -6.10 27.05 1.70
N ALA A 128 -6.33 25.91 2.36
CA ALA A 128 -7.37 25.82 3.38
C ALA A 128 -6.83 26.36 4.70
N VAL A 129 -7.60 27.25 5.33
CA VAL A 129 -7.50 27.55 6.76
C VAL A 129 -8.22 26.43 7.51
N ILE A 130 -7.47 25.59 8.22
CA ILE A 130 -7.99 24.52 9.08
C ILE A 130 -7.98 24.99 10.53
N ASN A 131 -9.13 24.96 11.19
CA ASN A 131 -9.25 25.01 12.64
C ASN A 131 -8.95 23.61 13.22
N VAL A 132 -7.74 23.41 13.73
CA VAL A 132 -7.25 22.18 14.37
C VAL A 132 -7.98 21.97 15.69
N THR A 133 -8.67 20.85 15.83
CA THR A 133 -9.46 20.48 17.02
C THR A 133 -8.83 19.36 17.84
N GLU A 134 -7.97 18.53 17.24
CA GLU A 134 -7.26 17.45 17.92
C GLU A 134 -5.81 17.40 17.43
N VAL A 135 -4.84 17.34 18.36
CA VAL A 135 -3.42 17.14 18.05
C VAL A 135 -2.97 15.78 18.58
N CYS A 136 -2.85 14.81 17.67
CA CYS A 136 -2.47 13.43 17.98
C CYS A 136 -0.96 13.27 18.28
N VAL A 137 -0.13 14.23 17.85
CA VAL A 137 1.33 14.25 18.03
C VAL A 137 1.81 15.71 18.28
N PRO A 138 1.88 16.17 19.54
CA PRO A 138 2.18 17.58 19.88
C PRO A 138 3.49 18.13 19.28
N ARG A 139 4.56 17.34 19.34
CA ARG A 139 5.90 17.72 18.85
C ARG A 139 6.11 17.53 17.32
N ALA A 140 5.05 17.37 16.52
CA ALA A 140 5.17 17.31 15.07
C ALA A 140 5.24 18.72 14.45
N PHE A 141 6.06 18.91 13.40
CA PHE A 141 6.31 20.19 12.74
C PHE A 141 5.63 20.27 11.37
N ILE A 142 4.81 21.29 11.13
CA ILE A 142 4.17 21.52 9.81
C ILE A 142 5.26 21.96 8.82
N ALA A 143 5.44 21.26 7.70
CA ALA A 143 6.41 21.69 6.70
C ALA A 143 6.07 23.11 6.17
N GLY A 144 6.99 24.06 6.35
CA GLY A 144 6.82 25.47 6.04
C GLY A 144 6.44 26.37 7.22
N GLU A 145 6.37 25.83 8.45
CA GLU A 145 6.23 26.59 9.70
C GLU A 145 7.39 26.21 10.64
N ASP A 146 8.07 27.20 11.25
CA ASP A 146 9.19 26.96 12.18
C ASP A 146 8.76 26.52 13.59
N LYS A 147 7.55 25.97 13.72
CA LYS A 147 6.88 25.66 14.99
C LYS A 147 6.28 24.25 14.99
N SER A 148 6.33 23.60 16.14
CA SER A 148 5.55 22.38 16.40
C SER A 148 4.06 22.71 16.55
N LEU A 149 3.19 21.71 16.37
CA LEU A 149 1.75 21.87 16.62
C LEU A 149 1.43 22.38 18.03
N GLU A 150 2.19 21.92 19.03
CA GLU A 150 2.14 22.39 20.42
C GLU A 150 2.51 23.87 20.57
N ALA A 151 3.50 24.36 19.80
CA ALA A 151 3.94 25.76 19.81
C ALA A 151 3.04 26.71 18.99
N LEU A 152 1.97 26.21 18.38
CA LEU A 152 0.91 27.02 17.74
C LEU A 152 -0.23 27.38 18.72
N GLY A 153 -0.31 26.72 19.88
CA GLY A 153 -1.25 27.03 20.95
C GLY A 153 -2.04 25.81 21.45
N GLN A 154 -2.93 26.05 22.40
CA GLN A 154 -3.95 25.06 22.78
C GLN A 154 -5.00 24.96 21.68
N VAL A 155 -5.54 23.75 21.46
CA VAL A 155 -6.70 23.57 20.56
C VAL A 155 -7.94 24.25 21.15
N PRO A 156 -8.80 24.90 20.33
CA PRO A 156 -8.75 24.97 18.87
C PRO A 156 -7.85 26.10 18.32
N PHE A 157 -7.04 25.82 17.28
CA PHE A 157 -6.17 26.83 16.62
C PHE A 157 -6.13 26.70 15.10
N HIS A 158 -5.83 27.79 14.39
CA HIS A 158 -5.88 27.84 12.92
C HIS A 158 -4.51 27.61 12.25
N ILE A 159 -4.48 26.78 11.20
CA ILE A 159 -3.30 26.55 10.34
C ILE A 159 -3.66 26.70 8.85
N MET A 160 -2.66 26.91 7.98
CA MET A 160 -2.84 26.87 6.52
C MET A 160 -2.18 25.65 5.88
N VAL A 161 -2.93 24.86 5.12
CA VAL A 161 -2.39 23.73 4.33
C VAL A 161 -2.81 23.79 2.87
N ASP A 162 -2.02 23.17 1.99
CA ASP A 162 -2.32 23.08 0.56
C ASP A 162 -3.21 21.84 0.27
N LEU A 163 -4.22 22.02 -0.57
CA LEU A 163 -5.28 21.02 -0.79
C LEU A 163 -4.94 20.03 -1.92
N ALA A 164 -4.73 18.77 -1.56
CA ALA A 164 -4.43 17.69 -2.50
C ALA A 164 -5.68 17.06 -3.13
N TYR A 165 -6.38 17.80 -4.01
CA TYR A 165 -7.63 17.37 -4.69
C TYR A 165 -7.55 15.98 -5.34
N HIS A 166 -6.39 15.60 -5.91
CA HIS A 166 -6.14 14.25 -6.44
C HIS A 166 -6.53 13.15 -5.43
N SER A 167 -6.21 13.32 -4.14
CA SER A 167 -6.51 12.33 -3.10
C SER A 167 -8.00 12.20 -2.77
N LEU A 168 -8.81 13.22 -3.08
CA LEU A 168 -10.26 13.21 -2.91
C LEU A 168 -10.92 12.61 -4.15
N PHE A 169 -10.51 13.05 -5.35
CA PHE A 169 -10.92 12.48 -6.63
C PHE A 169 -10.73 10.96 -6.69
N SER A 170 -9.52 10.45 -6.38
CA SER A 170 -9.26 9.00 -6.42
C SER A 170 -10.10 8.19 -5.41
N ARG A 171 -10.58 8.82 -4.32
CA ARG A 171 -11.49 8.16 -3.37
C ARG A 171 -12.92 8.15 -3.91
N LYS A 172 -13.48 9.30 -4.29
CA LYS A 172 -14.83 9.36 -4.86
C LYS A 172 -14.97 8.52 -6.14
N LEU A 173 -13.91 8.44 -6.97
CA LEU A 173 -13.89 7.55 -8.15
C LEU A 173 -13.89 6.07 -7.77
N ARG A 174 -13.11 5.67 -6.75
CA ARG A 174 -13.16 4.32 -6.18
C ARG A 174 -14.56 4.00 -5.66
N ASP A 175 -15.17 4.94 -4.96
CA ASP A 175 -16.44 4.74 -4.25
C ASP A 175 -17.61 4.57 -5.23
N ALA A 176 -17.65 5.35 -6.32
CA ALA A 176 -18.61 5.19 -7.43
C ALA A 176 -18.38 3.90 -8.26
N LEU A 177 -17.13 3.44 -8.39
CA LEU A 177 -16.79 2.21 -9.11
C LEU A 177 -17.04 0.92 -8.32
N PHE A 178 -17.08 1.02 -6.99
CA PHE A 178 -17.03 -0.13 -6.07
C PHE A 178 -17.93 0.08 -4.86
N VAL A 179 -19.24 0.08 -5.13
CA VAL A 179 -20.31 0.15 -4.12
C VAL A 179 -20.17 -0.98 -3.10
N ASN A 180 -20.33 -0.64 -1.82
CA ASN A 180 -20.35 -1.60 -0.71
C ASN A 180 -21.66 -2.40 -0.72
N ASP A 181 -21.62 -3.66 -0.29
CA ASP A 181 -22.83 -4.40 0.04
C ASP A 181 -23.58 -3.73 1.21
N ILE A 182 -24.89 -3.51 1.04
CA ILE A 182 -25.71 -2.70 1.96
C ILE A 182 -25.87 -3.41 3.32
N ASP A 183 -26.03 -4.74 3.31
CA ASP A 183 -26.21 -5.52 4.54
C ASP A 183 -24.91 -5.60 5.36
N ASP A 184 -23.78 -5.80 4.70
CA ASP A 184 -22.46 -5.76 5.36
C ASP A 184 -22.13 -4.37 5.91
N GLU A 185 -22.48 -3.29 5.20
CA GLU A 185 -22.30 -1.93 5.71
C GLU A 185 -23.25 -1.64 6.89
N ALA A 186 -24.51 -2.05 6.83
CA ALA A 186 -25.47 -1.94 7.93
C ALA A 186 -25.02 -2.72 9.17
N MET A 187 -24.43 -3.91 8.99
CA MET A 187 -23.86 -4.71 10.07
C MET A 187 -22.68 -3.99 10.75
N ILE A 188 -21.79 -3.36 9.99
CA ILE A 188 -20.66 -2.59 10.57
C ILE A 188 -21.15 -1.30 11.23
N ARG A 189 -22.17 -0.62 10.68
CA ARG A 189 -22.82 0.54 11.33
C ARG A 189 -23.40 0.13 12.69
N SER A 190 -24.26 -0.90 12.72
CA SER A 190 -24.84 -1.47 13.95
C SER A 190 -23.78 -1.87 15.00
N TYR A 191 -22.67 -2.48 14.57
CA TYR A 191 -21.55 -2.80 15.46
C TYR A 191 -20.90 -1.55 16.08
N LEU A 192 -20.69 -0.48 15.32
CA LEU A 192 -20.13 0.79 15.82
C LEU A 192 -21.12 1.54 16.72
N ASP A 193 -22.40 1.51 16.37
CA ASP A 193 -23.47 2.13 17.14
C ASP A 193 -23.66 1.43 18.50
N GLY A 194 -23.46 0.10 18.55
CA GLY A 194 -23.47 -0.71 19.78
C GLY A 194 -22.22 -0.63 20.67
N LEU A 195 -21.15 0.04 20.26
CA LEU A 195 -20.00 0.30 21.15
C LEU A 195 -20.34 1.36 22.23
N PRO A 196 -19.79 1.26 23.45
CA PRO A 196 -19.86 2.34 24.44
C PRO A 196 -19.23 3.64 23.92
N ASP A 197 -19.74 4.79 24.34
CA ASP A 197 -19.22 6.10 23.90
C ASP A 197 -17.77 6.38 24.37
N GLU A 198 -17.32 5.70 25.43
CA GLU A 198 -15.94 5.75 25.93
C GLU A 198 -14.97 4.79 25.19
N ASP A 199 -15.44 3.95 24.26
CA ASP A 199 -14.55 3.02 23.54
C ASP A 199 -13.63 3.78 22.57
N PRO A 200 -12.29 3.58 22.59
CA PRO A 200 -11.36 4.25 21.68
C PRO A 200 -11.53 3.89 20.18
N ASN A 201 -12.44 2.96 19.86
CA ASN A 201 -12.89 2.59 18.53
C ASN A 201 -14.30 3.10 18.19
N LYS A 202 -15.02 3.76 19.12
CA LYS A 202 -16.28 4.45 18.82
C LYS A 202 -16.01 5.53 17.78
N MET A 203 -16.58 5.35 16.60
CA MET A 203 -16.47 6.28 15.48
C MET A 203 -17.57 5.96 14.45
N THR A 204 -17.99 6.94 13.66
CA THR A 204 -18.95 6.68 12.58
C THR A 204 -18.35 5.78 11.51
N PHE A 205 -19.19 5.10 10.72
CA PHE A 205 -18.73 4.29 9.58
C PHE A 205 -17.82 5.09 8.63
N ASP A 206 -18.19 6.34 8.35
CA ASP A 206 -17.39 7.32 7.60
C ASP A 206 -16.00 7.56 8.19
N GLN A 207 -15.89 7.68 9.50
CA GLN A 207 -14.59 7.80 10.17
C GLN A 207 -13.81 6.47 10.09
N LEU A 208 -14.47 5.31 10.28
CA LEU A 208 -13.82 4.00 10.23
C LEU A 208 -13.23 3.69 8.85
N ILE A 209 -13.98 3.88 7.76
CA ILE A 209 -13.50 3.61 6.39
C ILE A 209 -12.38 4.57 5.96
N LYS A 210 -12.29 5.76 6.59
CA LYS A 210 -11.21 6.74 6.36
C LYS A 210 -9.98 6.48 7.25
N LYS A 211 -10.16 5.96 8.47
CA LYS A 211 -9.10 5.66 9.47
C LYS A 211 -8.48 4.26 9.30
N ARG A 212 -9.27 3.25 8.91
CA ARG A 212 -8.87 1.84 8.74
C ARG A 212 -9.46 1.21 7.46
N PRO A 213 -9.27 1.79 6.25
CA PRO A 213 -9.87 1.28 5.00
C PRO A 213 -9.58 -0.21 4.74
N GLY A 214 -8.34 -0.66 4.98
CA GLY A 214 -7.93 -2.06 4.80
C GLY A 214 -8.46 -3.05 5.85
N TRP A 215 -9.18 -2.57 6.88
CA TRP A 215 -9.94 -3.41 7.82
C TRP A 215 -11.40 -3.57 7.35
N VAL A 216 -12.00 -2.49 6.86
CA VAL A 216 -13.39 -2.42 6.36
C VAL A 216 -13.52 -3.16 5.02
N LEU A 217 -12.66 -2.85 4.05
CA LEU A 217 -12.66 -3.47 2.71
C LEU A 217 -12.18 -4.93 2.68
N LYS A 218 -12.00 -5.56 3.85
CA LYS A 218 -11.79 -7.01 4.03
C LYS A 218 -13.01 -7.70 4.68
N ARG A 219 -14.05 -6.96 5.02
CA ARG A 219 -15.23 -7.40 5.77
C ARG A 219 -16.54 -7.08 5.07
N ILE A 220 -16.58 -6.01 4.29
CA ILE A 220 -17.68 -5.75 3.36
C ILE A 220 -17.37 -6.43 2.02
N ARG A 221 -18.31 -7.22 1.53
CA ARG A 221 -18.45 -7.60 0.12
C ARG A 221 -18.66 -6.32 -0.72
N ARG A 222 -18.25 -6.32 -1.98
CA ARG A 222 -18.74 -5.31 -2.91
C ARG A 222 -20.10 -5.78 -3.39
N HIS A 223 -21.04 -4.85 -3.54
CA HIS A 223 -22.33 -5.16 -4.14
C HIS A 223 -22.13 -5.62 -5.59
N ASP A 224 -23.08 -6.41 -6.12
CA ASP A 224 -23.12 -6.67 -7.55
C ASP A 224 -23.18 -5.34 -8.30
N SER A 225 -22.46 -5.24 -9.42
CA SER A 225 -22.13 -3.92 -9.98
C SER A 225 -23.37 -3.14 -10.39
N PRO A 226 -23.48 -1.84 -10.05
CA PRO A 226 -24.60 -1.01 -10.52
C PRO A 226 -24.67 -0.98 -12.05
N GLN A 227 -25.84 -0.63 -12.59
CA GLN A 227 -26.06 -0.71 -14.02
C GLN A 227 -25.06 0.18 -14.78
N PRO A 228 -24.60 -0.22 -15.98
CA PRO A 228 -23.62 0.53 -16.76
C PRO A 228 -23.91 2.04 -16.89
N VAL A 229 -25.20 2.40 -17.01
CA VAL A 229 -25.69 3.77 -17.11
C VAL A 229 -25.60 4.54 -15.79
N GLU A 230 -25.84 3.89 -14.66
CA GLU A 230 -25.78 4.48 -13.31
C GLU A 230 -24.33 4.83 -12.96
N VAL A 231 -23.42 3.86 -13.09
CA VAL A 231 -21.97 4.06 -12.87
C VAL A 231 -21.42 5.14 -13.80
N ALA A 232 -21.79 5.13 -15.08
CA ALA A 232 -21.35 6.15 -16.02
C ALA A 232 -21.88 7.55 -15.66
N THR A 233 -23.10 7.66 -15.12
CA THR A 233 -23.69 8.93 -14.68
C THR A 233 -22.98 9.48 -13.43
N GLU A 234 -22.70 8.64 -12.42
CA GLU A 234 -21.95 9.07 -11.24
C GLU A 234 -20.52 9.49 -11.59
N VAL A 235 -19.83 8.72 -12.44
CA VAL A 235 -18.47 9.04 -12.87
C VAL A 235 -18.45 10.27 -13.79
N GLN A 236 -19.47 10.51 -14.61
CA GLN A 236 -19.63 11.75 -15.38
C GLN A 236 -19.75 12.96 -14.44
N ALA A 237 -20.66 12.93 -13.46
CA ALA A 237 -20.83 14.01 -12.48
C ALA A 237 -19.55 14.26 -11.67
N LEU A 238 -18.80 13.20 -11.34
CA LEU A 238 -17.49 13.31 -10.71
C LEU A 238 -16.46 13.97 -11.63
N PHE A 239 -16.39 13.56 -12.89
CA PHE A 239 -15.47 14.14 -13.87
C PHE A 239 -15.79 15.62 -14.09
N ASP A 240 -17.07 16.00 -14.20
CA ASP A 240 -17.47 17.39 -14.36
C ASP A 240 -17.15 18.26 -13.13
N THR A 241 -17.29 17.71 -11.92
CA THR A 241 -16.91 18.38 -10.67
C THR A 241 -15.39 18.62 -10.55
N TYR A 242 -14.57 17.65 -10.98
CA TYR A 242 -13.13 17.67 -10.70
C TYR A 242 -12.23 18.00 -11.91
N GLN A 243 -12.72 18.00 -13.15
CA GLN A 243 -11.88 18.19 -14.34
C GLN A 243 -11.06 19.49 -14.34
N ASP A 244 -11.67 20.60 -13.93
CA ASP A 244 -11.05 21.93 -13.92
C ASP A 244 -10.57 22.36 -12.51
N SER A 245 -10.70 21.47 -11.51
CA SER A 245 -10.05 21.65 -10.20
C SER A 245 -8.53 21.66 -10.37
N LYS A 246 -7.83 22.62 -9.73
CA LYS A 246 -6.38 22.77 -9.90
C LYS A 246 -5.62 21.68 -9.12
N CYS A 247 -4.75 20.94 -9.80
CA CYS A 247 -3.92 19.92 -9.20
C CYS A 247 -2.71 20.55 -8.47
N ALA A 248 -2.64 20.37 -7.15
CA ALA A 248 -1.52 20.81 -6.32
C ALA A 248 -0.17 20.16 -6.72
N ILE A 249 -0.19 18.93 -7.24
CA ILE A 249 1.02 18.22 -7.70
C ILE A 249 1.50 18.78 -9.05
N SER A 250 0.56 19.05 -9.98
CA SER A 250 0.85 19.55 -11.33
C SER A 250 1.05 21.07 -11.40
N GLY A 251 1.54 21.70 -10.32
CA GLY A 251 1.84 23.13 -10.29
C GLY A 251 0.64 24.08 -10.45
N GLY A 252 -0.59 23.60 -10.21
CA GLY A 252 -1.81 24.41 -10.37
C GLY A 252 -2.44 24.38 -11.77
N LEU A 253 -1.97 23.50 -12.67
CA LEU A 253 -2.71 23.10 -13.87
C LEU A 253 -4.05 22.42 -13.49
N PRO A 254 -5.05 22.40 -14.38
CA PRO A 254 -6.26 21.57 -14.22
C PRO A 254 -5.90 20.11 -13.94
N LEU A 255 -6.73 19.41 -13.15
CA LEU A 255 -6.56 17.99 -12.87
C LEU A 255 -6.66 17.17 -14.17
N PHE A 256 -7.54 17.57 -15.09
CA PHE A 256 -7.66 16.95 -16.41
C PHE A 256 -7.08 17.90 -17.47
N ASP A 257 -5.88 17.59 -17.99
CA ASP A 257 -5.35 18.22 -19.20
C ASP A 257 -6.16 17.83 -20.46
N LYS A 258 -5.84 18.41 -21.62
CA LYS A 258 -6.56 18.14 -22.89
C LYS A 258 -6.55 16.66 -23.31
N ARG A 259 -5.51 15.90 -22.96
CA ARG A 259 -5.41 14.45 -23.18
C ARG A 259 -6.24 13.69 -22.14
N CYS A 260 -6.17 14.08 -20.87
CA CYS A 260 -7.00 13.51 -19.81
C CYS A 260 -8.50 13.68 -20.08
N LYS A 261 -8.96 14.86 -20.55
CA LYS A 261 -10.37 15.05 -20.94
C LYS A 261 -10.79 14.12 -22.08
N LYS A 262 -9.95 13.89 -23.09
CA LYS A 262 -10.23 12.89 -24.14
C LYS A 262 -10.29 11.45 -23.58
N VAL A 263 -9.31 11.07 -22.75
CA VAL A 263 -9.29 9.74 -22.11
C VAL A 263 -10.51 9.54 -21.20
N ALA A 264 -10.95 10.58 -20.49
CA ALA A 264 -12.16 10.55 -19.67
C ALA A 264 -13.43 10.28 -20.50
N SER A 265 -13.59 10.92 -21.67
CA SER A 265 -14.69 10.63 -22.59
C SER A 265 -14.69 9.17 -23.04
N ASN A 266 -13.54 8.64 -23.46
CA ASN A 266 -13.38 7.23 -23.83
C ASN A 266 -13.70 6.28 -22.67
N VAL A 267 -13.28 6.60 -21.44
CA VAL A 267 -13.57 5.78 -20.25
C VAL A 267 -15.07 5.76 -19.93
N LEU A 268 -15.78 6.89 -20.10
CA LEU A 268 -17.23 6.98 -19.92
C LEU A 268 -18.02 6.23 -21.00
N GLU A 269 -17.49 6.16 -22.22
CA GLU A 269 -18.03 5.33 -23.31
C GLU A 269 -17.91 3.84 -22.95
N THR A 270 -16.70 3.39 -22.60
CA THR A 270 -16.42 2.03 -22.10
C THR A 270 -17.23 1.65 -20.84
N MET A 271 -17.59 2.60 -19.97
CA MET A 271 -18.51 2.37 -18.87
C MET A 271 -19.94 2.12 -19.33
N LYS A 272 -20.46 2.91 -20.28
CA LYS A 272 -21.82 2.76 -20.85
C LYS A 272 -21.98 1.46 -21.65
N GLU A 273 -20.92 1.01 -22.31
CA GLU A 273 -20.82 -0.30 -22.98
C GLU A 273 -20.83 -1.48 -21.97
N GLY A 274 -20.76 -1.21 -20.67
CA GLY A 274 -20.81 -2.22 -19.62
C GLY A 274 -19.49 -2.92 -19.33
N HIS A 275 -18.39 -2.56 -20.01
CA HIS A 275 -17.07 -3.19 -19.81
C HIS A 275 -16.48 -2.99 -18.40
N VAL A 276 -17.04 -2.09 -17.60
CA VAL A 276 -16.63 -1.81 -16.21
C VAL A 276 -17.56 -2.45 -15.18
N SER A 277 -18.79 -2.82 -15.54
CA SER A 277 -19.75 -3.51 -14.67
C SER A 277 -19.70 -5.03 -14.87
N ASP A 278 -20.02 -5.79 -13.83
CA ASP A 278 -20.24 -7.24 -13.95
C ASP A 278 -21.66 -7.52 -14.47
N PRO A 279 -21.86 -8.53 -15.35
CA PRO A 279 -23.19 -8.99 -15.69
C PRO A 279 -23.83 -9.74 -14.51
N PRO A 280 -25.16 -9.64 -14.31
CA PRO A 280 -25.83 -10.14 -13.10
C PRO A 280 -25.63 -11.65 -12.91
N GLY A 281 -25.29 -12.04 -11.67
CA GLY A 281 -25.01 -13.43 -11.31
C GLY A 281 -23.61 -13.94 -11.69
N VAL A 282 -22.73 -13.11 -12.26
CA VAL A 282 -21.36 -13.49 -12.63
C VAL A 282 -20.33 -12.83 -11.72
N CYS A 283 -19.62 -13.65 -10.95
CA CYS A 283 -18.56 -13.19 -10.05
C CYS A 283 -17.35 -12.61 -10.83
N TRP A 284 -17.10 -11.31 -10.63
CA TRP A 284 -15.85 -10.49 -10.60
C TRP A 284 -14.62 -10.83 -11.48
N CYS A 285 -14.36 -12.09 -11.82
CA CYS A 285 -13.23 -12.54 -12.62
C CYS A 285 -13.30 -12.13 -14.11
N THR A 286 -14.41 -11.54 -14.56
CA THR A 286 -14.70 -11.24 -15.97
C THR A 286 -14.31 -9.83 -16.44
N ARG A 287 -13.99 -8.88 -15.55
CA ARG A 287 -13.80 -7.44 -15.87
C ARG A 287 -12.62 -7.06 -16.79
N GLY A 288 -11.99 -8.00 -17.51
CA GLY A 288 -10.91 -7.75 -18.47
C GLY A 288 -9.56 -7.29 -17.90
N THR A 289 -9.53 -6.74 -16.68
CA THR A 289 -8.34 -6.24 -15.97
C THR A 289 -7.25 -7.29 -15.79
N ASN A 290 -7.61 -8.58 -15.81
CA ASN A 290 -6.70 -9.73 -15.86
C ASN A 290 -5.53 -9.59 -16.85
N SER A 291 -5.76 -8.95 -17.99
CA SER A 291 -4.73 -8.70 -19.02
C SER A 291 -3.67 -7.68 -18.58
N ILE A 292 -3.99 -6.83 -17.60
CA ILE A 292 -3.18 -5.70 -17.12
C ILE A 292 -2.60 -5.98 -15.72
N GLU A 293 -3.38 -6.56 -14.81
CA GLU A 293 -3.06 -6.70 -13.37
C GLU A 293 -1.97 -7.74 -13.03
N GLY A 294 -1.29 -8.33 -14.01
CA GLY A 294 -0.23 -9.31 -13.76
C GLY A 294 -0.72 -10.64 -13.18
N SER A 295 -2.03 -10.92 -13.27
CA SER A 295 -2.69 -12.10 -12.70
C SER A 295 -2.36 -13.40 -13.48
N VAL A 296 -3.18 -14.43 -13.33
CA VAL A 296 -3.07 -15.70 -14.08
C VAL A 296 -2.88 -15.45 -15.58
N HIS A 297 -3.60 -14.50 -16.17
CA HIS A 297 -3.56 -14.25 -17.61
C HIS A 297 -2.23 -13.68 -18.09
N GLN A 298 -1.62 -12.70 -17.41
CA GLN A 298 -0.30 -12.20 -17.82
C GLN A 298 0.80 -13.24 -17.57
N ASN A 299 0.65 -14.12 -16.57
CA ASN A 299 1.55 -15.25 -16.37
C ASN A 299 1.41 -16.32 -17.46
N ILE A 300 0.21 -16.55 -17.99
CA ILE A 300 -0.02 -17.37 -19.18
C ILE A 300 0.61 -16.69 -20.41
N VAL A 301 0.28 -15.44 -20.72
CA VAL A 301 0.85 -14.74 -21.90
C VAL A 301 2.39 -14.77 -21.89
N ARG A 302 3.03 -14.45 -20.75
CA ARG A 302 4.51 -14.52 -20.61
C ARG A 302 5.10 -15.91 -20.75
N LYS A 303 4.34 -16.98 -20.45
CA LYS A 303 4.81 -18.38 -20.55
C LYS A 303 4.46 -19.07 -21.87
N PHE A 304 3.47 -18.57 -22.61
CA PHE A 304 2.91 -19.27 -23.78
C PHE A 304 3.16 -18.52 -25.10
N ALA A 305 3.18 -17.18 -25.11
CA ALA A 305 3.26 -16.39 -26.34
C ALA A 305 4.55 -16.62 -27.16
N SER A 306 5.64 -17.06 -26.52
CA SER A 306 6.91 -17.39 -27.17
C SER A 306 6.98 -18.79 -27.78
N PHE A 307 6.04 -19.69 -27.47
CA PHE A 307 6.15 -21.12 -27.81
C PHE A 307 5.38 -21.54 -29.07
N ASN A 308 4.56 -20.64 -29.64
CA ASN A 308 3.68 -20.91 -30.78
C ASN A 308 2.90 -22.24 -30.61
N ALA A 309 2.41 -22.47 -29.39
CA ALA A 309 2.00 -23.78 -28.93
C ALA A 309 0.72 -24.28 -29.61
N SER A 310 0.66 -25.58 -29.91
CA SER A 310 -0.58 -26.23 -30.35
C SER A 310 -1.64 -26.21 -29.24
N PRO A 311 -2.94 -26.37 -29.56
CA PRO A 311 -4.00 -26.44 -28.54
C PRO A 311 -3.75 -27.54 -27.49
N ALA A 312 -3.24 -28.70 -27.91
CA ALA A 312 -2.94 -29.81 -27.00
C ALA A 312 -1.76 -29.48 -26.05
N LEU A 313 -0.68 -28.88 -26.56
CA LEU A 313 0.43 -28.42 -25.71
C LEU A 313 -0.03 -27.31 -24.75
N THR A 314 -0.90 -26.43 -25.23
CA THR A 314 -1.50 -25.36 -24.43
C THR A 314 -2.30 -25.94 -23.25
N ASP A 315 -3.17 -26.93 -23.48
CA ASP A 315 -3.91 -27.59 -22.39
C ASP A 315 -2.97 -28.26 -21.37
N CYS A 316 -1.98 -29.05 -21.82
CA CYS A 316 -1.02 -29.69 -20.93
C CYS A 316 -0.26 -28.68 -20.03
N VAL A 317 0.15 -27.53 -20.57
CA VAL A 317 0.84 -26.49 -19.78
C VAL A 317 -0.12 -25.70 -18.89
N LEU A 318 -1.40 -25.54 -19.26
CA LEU A 318 -2.44 -24.97 -18.39
C LEU A 318 -2.77 -25.90 -17.22
N VAL A 319 -2.78 -27.22 -17.44
CA VAL A 319 -2.97 -28.24 -16.38
C VAL A 319 -1.79 -28.22 -15.40
N ASP A 320 -0.54 -28.19 -15.88
CA ASP A 320 0.65 -28.02 -15.02
C ASP A 320 0.60 -26.69 -14.25
N TYR A 321 0.27 -25.58 -14.91
CA TYR A 321 0.12 -24.28 -14.26
C TYR A 321 -0.93 -24.33 -13.13
N ARG A 322 -2.13 -24.86 -13.41
CA ARG A 322 -3.22 -25.02 -12.43
C ARG A 322 -2.78 -25.86 -11.25
N LEU A 323 -2.09 -26.98 -11.49
CA LEU A 323 -1.56 -27.86 -10.44
C LEU A 323 -0.56 -27.13 -9.53
N ARG A 324 0.46 -26.47 -10.11
CA ARG A 324 1.48 -25.75 -9.33
C ARG A 324 0.89 -24.57 -8.55
N HIS A 325 0.02 -23.79 -9.19
CA HIS A 325 -0.66 -22.64 -8.60
C HIS A 325 -1.52 -23.06 -7.40
N ASN A 326 -2.34 -24.10 -7.56
CA ASN A 326 -3.21 -24.62 -6.49
C ASN A 326 -2.40 -25.20 -5.33
N ILE A 327 -1.27 -25.87 -5.59
CA ILE A 327 -0.37 -26.37 -4.54
C ILE A 327 0.29 -25.20 -3.78
N GLN A 328 0.76 -24.16 -4.48
CA GLN A 328 1.38 -22.99 -3.85
C GLN A 328 0.39 -22.17 -3.01
N LEU A 329 -0.76 -21.81 -3.58
CA LEU A 329 -1.80 -21.06 -2.85
C LEU A 329 -2.44 -21.91 -1.74
N GLY A 330 -2.70 -23.20 -1.99
CA GLY A 330 -3.21 -24.11 -0.97
C GLY A 330 -2.28 -24.23 0.24
N SER A 331 -0.97 -24.30 0.00
CA SER A 331 0.04 -24.32 1.08
C SER A 331 0.10 -23.00 1.84
N LYS A 332 0.12 -21.87 1.12
CA LYS A 332 0.20 -20.52 1.72
C LYS A 332 -1.05 -20.19 2.53
N ASN A 333 -2.24 -20.52 2.02
CA ASN A 333 -3.51 -20.16 2.65
C ASN A 333 -3.87 -21.08 3.82
N ARG A 334 -3.46 -22.35 3.82
CA ARG A 334 -3.72 -23.30 4.91
C ARG A 334 -2.67 -23.29 6.01
N TYR A 335 -1.40 -23.07 5.66
CA TYR A 335 -0.26 -23.27 6.58
C TYR A 335 0.64 -22.03 6.70
N GLY A 336 0.30 -20.90 6.08
CA GLY A 336 1.12 -19.68 6.06
C GLY A 336 2.42 -19.77 5.26
N MET A 337 2.76 -20.95 4.71
CA MET A 337 4.08 -21.26 4.15
C MET A 337 4.08 -21.42 2.63
N THR A 338 5.13 -20.91 2.00
CA THR A 338 5.43 -21.18 0.58
C THR A 338 5.81 -22.64 0.39
N TYR A 339 5.16 -23.32 -0.56
CA TYR A 339 5.48 -24.72 -0.90
C TYR A 339 6.90 -24.86 -1.47
N ARG A 340 7.71 -25.76 -0.88
CA ARG A 340 9.12 -26.00 -1.25
C ARG A 340 9.42 -27.41 -1.79
N SER A 341 8.41 -28.27 -1.94
CA SER A 341 8.60 -29.66 -2.40
C SER A 341 8.33 -29.82 -3.90
N HIS A 342 8.41 -31.05 -4.41
CA HIS A 342 8.27 -31.33 -5.84
C HIS A 342 6.80 -31.41 -6.27
N PHE A 343 6.44 -30.73 -7.36
CA PHE A 343 5.04 -30.55 -7.79
C PHE A 343 4.39 -31.80 -8.42
N SER A 344 5.17 -32.78 -8.91
CA SER A 344 4.60 -34.04 -9.40
C SER A 344 4.13 -34.91 -8.21
N PRO A 345 2.82 -35.21 -8.09
CA PRO A 345 2.32 -36.06 -7.00
C PRO A 345 2.86 -37.49 -7.09
N TRP A 346 3.12 -37.99 -8.31
CA TRP A 346 3.66 -39.33 -8.55
C TRP A 346 5.03 -39.54 -7.92
N ILE A 347 5.91 -38.55 -8.01
CA ILE A 347 7.23 -38.59 -7.36
C ILE A 347 7.08 -38.51 -5.84
N ARG A 348 6.11 -37.74 -5.32
CA ARG A 348 5.82 -37.69 -3.89
C ARG A 348 5.29 -39.03 -3.35
N SER A 349 4.41 -39.70 -4.09
CA SER A 349 3.89 -41.03 -3.74
C SER A 349 4.99 -42.10 -3.81
N LYS A 350 5.85 -42.06 -4.84
CA LYS A 350 6.97 -42.98 -4.96
C LYS A 350 7.96 -42.84 -3.80
N LEU A 351 8.42 -41.61 -3.51
CA LEU A 351 9.33 -41.35 -2.39
C LEU A 351 8.71 -41.69 -1.02
N ALA A 352 7.40 -41.58 -0.86
CA ALA A 352 6.70 -42.01 0.36
C ALA A 352 6.63 -43.54 0.51
N MET A 353 6.47 -44.28 -0.59
CA MET A 353 6.53 -45.75 -0.56
C MET A 353 7.97 -46.25 -0.36
N GLU A 354 8.97 -45.59 -0.94
CA GLU A 354 10.40 -45.87 -0.74
C GLU A 354 10.92 -45.48 0.66
N TRP A 355 10.09 -44.84 1.51
CA TRP A 355 10.38 -44.52 2.91
C TRP A 355 9.67 -45.43 3.92
N HIS A 356 8.91 -46.43 3.44
CA HIS A 356 8.18 -47.40 4.26
C HIS A 356 8.64 -48.86 4.04
N HIS A 357 9.85 -49.01 3.47
CA HIS A 357 10.62 -50.25 3.34
C HIS A 357 12.03 -50.03 3.88
#